data_AF-A0A2P2FGF5-F1
#
_entry.id   AF-A0A2P2FGF5-F1
#
_cell.length_a   1.000
_cell.length_b   1.000
_cell.length_c   1.000
_cell.angle_alpha   90.00
_cell.angle_beta   90.00
_cell.angle_gamma   90.00
#
_symmetry.space_group_name_H-M   'P 1'
#
loop_
_entity.id
_entity.type
_entity.pdbx_description
1 polymer ?
#
loop_
_entity_poly.entity_id
_entity_poly.type
_entity_poly.pdbx_seq_one_letter_code
_entity_poly.pdbx_strand_id
1 'polypeptide(L)'
;MPKAYPAEFRARAVALVRAGKPVRETARELEISESCLHDWVKQDRIDHGERPGLSSTEHADVVAAKRRIRQLETELEVLREASKVYEELKGDPKGAFPVVARLADRGLPVKMACRLLEVSHSGFYEWRSRPISPAAAVSG
;
A
#
# COMPACT_ATOMS: atom_id res chain seq x y z
N MET A 1 13.64 -8.47 12.74
CA MET A 1 12.49 -8.80 13.60
C MET A 1 12.42 -10.31 13.77
N PRO A 2 12.16 -10.84 14.97
CA PRO A 2 11.97 -12.27 15.14
C PRO A 2 10.81 -12.78 14.27
N LYS A 3 10.92 -14.01 13.79
CA LYS A 3 9.92 -14.63 12.91
C LYS A 3 8.62 -14.82 13.69
N ALA A 4 7.52 -14.29 13.17
CA ALA A 4 6.21 -14.48 13.79
C ALA A 4 5.79 -15.95 13.76
N TYR A 5 5.13 -16.41 14.82
CA TYR A 5 4.55 -17.75 14.84
C TYR A 5 3.45 -17.88 13.77
N PRO A 6 3.35 -19.05 13.10
CA PRO A 6 2.26 -19.32 12.16
C PRO A 6 0.88 -19.09 12.81
N ALA A 7 -0.10 -18.61 12.03
CA ALA A 7 -1.45 -18.35 12.54
C ALA A 7 -2.11 -19.61 13.12
N GLU A 8 -1.96 -20.75 12.46
CA GLU A 8 -2.50 -22.03 12.94
C GLU A 8 -1.89 -22.47 14.28
N PHE A 9 -0.59 -22.23 14.47
CA PHE A 9 0.08 -22.56 15.73
C PHE A 9 -0.50 -21.74 16.89
N ARG A 10 -0.67 -20.42 16.67
CA ARG A 10 -1.29 -19.51 17.63
C ARG A 10 -2.72 -19.92 17.97
N ALA A 11 -3.52 -20.24 16.95
CA ALA A 11 -4.90 -20.67 17.12
C ALA A 11 -5.01 -21.96 17.96
N ARG A 12 -4.16 -22.96 17.69
CA ARG A 12 -4.13 -24.21 18.50
C ARG A 12 -3.72 -23.95 19.95
N ALA A 13 -2.71 -23.11 20.17
CA ALA A 13 -2.26 -22.76 21.52
C ALA A 13 -3.38 -22.09 22.33
N VAL A 14 -4.10 -21.15 21.72
CA VAL A 14 -5.24 -20.48 22.36
C VAL A 14 -6.40 -21.45 22.60
N ALA A 15 -6.69 -22.35 21.64
CA ALA A 15 -7.75 -23.35 21.79
C ALA A 15 -7.52 -24.27 23.00
N LEU A 16 -6.27 -24.67 23.26
CA LEU A 16 -5.91 -25.45 24.46
C LEU A 16 -6.24 -24.68 25.75
N VAL A 17 -5.92 -23.39 25.79
CA VAL A 17 -6.23 -22.55 26.96
C VAL A 17 -7.73 -22.34 27.12
N ARG A 18 -8.47 -22.15 26.01
CA ARG A 18 -9.94 -22.08 26.03
C ARG A 18 -10.59 -23.37 26.51
N ALA A 19 -9.99 -24.52 26.21
CA ALA A 19 -10.43 -25.82 26.70
C ALA A 19 -10.16 -26.04 28.21
N GLY A 20 -9.58 -25.04 28.90
CA GLY A 20 -9.36 -25.06 30.35
C GLY A 20 -7.93 -25.38 30.76
N LYS A 21 -7.01 -25.60 29.81
CA LYS A 21 -5.61 -25.87 30.14
C LYS A 21 -4.93 -24.60 30.69
N PRO A 22 -4.12 -24.68 31.77
CA PRO A 22 -3.41 -23.53 32.29
C PRO A 22 -2.43 -22.94 31.25
N VAL A 23 -2.35 -21.60 31.19
CA VAL A 23 -1.44 -20.88 30.29
C VAL A 23 0.01 -21.30 30.53
N ARG A 24 0.43 -21.40 31.79
CA ARG A 24 1.78 -21.81 32.18
C ARG A 24 2.18 -23.19 31.66
N GLU A 25 1.28 -24.16 31.80
CA GLU A 25 1.50 -25.53 31.35
C GLU A 25 1.55 -25.59 29.82
N THR A 26 0.58 -24.94 29.16
CA THR A 26 0.50 -24.87 27.70
C THR A 26 1.74 -24.20 27.09
N ALA A 27 2.21 -23.09 27.68
CA ALA A 27 3.40 -22.38 27.21
C ALA A 27 4.67 -23.23 27.36
N ARG A 28 4.81 -23.97 28.47
CA ARG A 28 5.93 -24.89 28.70
C ARG A 28 5.96 -26.02 27.68
N GLU A 29 4.82 -26.64 27.40
CA GLU A 29 4.72 -27.74 26.42
C GLU A 29 4.97 -27.30 24.99
N LEU A 30 4.55 -26.09 24.65
CA LEU A 30 4.75 -25.50 23.32
C LEU A 30 6.11 -24.79 23.19
N GLU A 31 6.92 -24.78 24.24
CA GLU A 31 8.22 -24.12 24.32
C GLU A 31 8.18 -22.62 23.94
N ILE A 32 7.11 -21.93 24.36
CA ILE A 32 6.94 -20.48 24.16
C ILE A 32 6.91 -19.73 25.49
N SER A 33 7.07 -18.40 25.45
CA SER A 33 6.95 -17.59 26.66
C SER A 33 5.49 -17.50 27.12
N GLU A 34 5.26 -17.57 28.43
CA GLU A 34 3.93 -17.39 29.04
C GLU A 34 3.32 -16.04 28.67
N SER A 35 4.14 -14.98 28.64
CA SER A 35 3.73 -13.63 28.22
C SER A 35 3.14 -13.62 26.80
N CYS A 36 3.78 -14.33 25.86
CA CYS A 36 3.35 -14.39 24.48
C CYS A 36 1.99 -15.10 24.36
N LEU A 37 1.80 -16.19 25.11
CA LEU A 37 0.52 -16.90 25.13
C LEU A 37 -0.58 -16.08 25.82
N HIS A 38 -0.25 -15.34 26.89
CA HIS A 38 -1.18 -14.41 27.53
C HIS A 38 -1.67 -13.32 26.56
N ASP A 39 -0.78 -12.77 25.73
CA ASP A 39 -1.16 -11.78 24.73
C ASP A 39 -2.08 -12.36 23.66
N TRP A 40 -1.83 -13.60 23.20
CA TRP A 40 -2.72 -14.26 22.25
C TRP A 40 -4.10 -14.54 22.83
N VAL A 41 -4.17 -15.05 24.06
CA VAL A 41 -5.44 -15.29 24.75
C VAL A 41 -6.17 -13.97 25.00
N LYS A 42 -5.46 -12.90 25.35
CA LYS A 42 -6.05 -11.57 25.50
C LYS A 42 -6.65 -11.07 24.19
N GLN A 43 -5.93 -11.19 23.08
CA GLN A 43 -6.43 -10.77 21.77
C GLN A 43 -7.64 -11.60 21.35
N ASP A 44 -7.59 -12.91 21.56
CA ASP A 44 -8.70 -13.80 21.26
C ASP A 44 -9.97 -13.45 22.06
N ARG A 45 -9.85 -13.09 23.34
CA ARG A 45 -10.98 -12.57 24.14
C ARG A 45 -11.54 -11.25 23.59
N ILE A 46 -10.69 -10.38 23.07
CA ILE A 46 -11.12 -9.13 22.41
C ILE A 46 -11.88 -9.47 21.13
N ASP A 47 -11.33 -10.38 20.31
CA ASP A 47 -11.92 -10.80 19.04
C ASP A 47 -13.29 -11.48 19.23
N HIS A 48 -13.53 -12.12 20.39
CA HIS A 48 -14.82 -12.70 20.77
C HIS A 48 -15.76 -11.73 21.50
N GLY A 49 -15.36 -10.47 21.71
CA GLY A 49 -16.16 -9.46 22.42
C GLY A 49 -16.25 -9.69 23.95
N GLU A 50 -15.46 -10.60 24.50
CA GLU A 50 -15.42 -10.90 25.94
C GLU A 50 -14.63 -9.84 26.72
N ARG A 51 -13.81 -9.03 26.02
CA ARG A 51 -13.00 -7.98 26.61
C ARG A 51 -12.99 -6.75 25.69
N PRO A 52 -13.09 -5.52 26.22
CA PRO A 52 -12.90 -4.32 25.41
C PRO A 52 -11.48 -4.24 24.86
N GLY A 53 -11.37 -3.84 23.59
CA GLY A 53 -10.11 -3.68 22.88
C GLY A 53 -10.35 -3.58 21.38
N LEU A 54 -9.27 -3.34 20.62
CA LEU A 54 -9.30 -3.37 19.16
C LEU A 54 -9.18 -4.82 18.69
N SER A 55 -10.20 -5.32 18.00
CA SER A 55 -10.18 -6.66 17.43
C SER A 55 -9.19 -6.77 16.26
N SER A 56 -8.77 -7.99 15.97
CA SER A 56 -7.88 -8.31 14.85
C SER A 56 -8.48 -7.88 13.50
N THR A 57 -9.81 -7.98 13.35
CA THR A 57 -10.53 -7.56 12.15
C THR A 57 -10.56 -6.04 12.03
N GLU A 58 -10.93 -5.32 13.09
CA GLU A 58 -10.92 -3.85 13.09
C GLU A 58 -9.51 -3.30 12.83
N HIS A 59 -8.48 -3.92 13.40
CA HIS A 59 -7.10 -3.55 13.13
C HIS A 59 -6.73 -3.75 11.65
N ALA A 60 -7.13 -4.88 11.04
CA ALA A 60 -6.89 -5.14 9.63
C ALA A 60 -7.59 -4.11 8.74
N ASP A 61 -8.83 -3.75 9.07
CA ASP A 61 -9.62 -2.73 8.35
C ASP A 61 -8.97 -1.36 8.45
N VAL A 62 -8.49 -0.97 9.64
CA VAL A 62 -7.75 0.29 9.84
C VAL A 62 -6.48 0.34 9.00
N VAL A 63 -5.73 -0.76 8.91
CA VAL A 63 -4.51 -0.84 8.08
C VAL A 63 -4.87 -0.74 6.60
N ALA A 64 -5.90 -1.46 6.15
CA ALA A 64 -6.37 -1.42 4.77
C ALA A 64 -6.87 -0.02 4.38
N ALA A 65 -7.65 0.62 5.24
CA ALA A 65 -8.15 1.98 5.06
C ALA A 65 -6.99 2.99 4.98
N LYS A 66 -6.02 2.94 5.90
CA LYS A 66 -4.83 3.81 5.86
C LYS A 66 -4.03 3.63 4.58
N ARG A 67 -3.89 2.39 4.08
CA ARG A 67 -3.25 2.12 2.80
C ARG A 67 -4.02 2.73 1.63
N ARG A 68 -5.35 2.59 1.62
CA ARG A 68 -6.21 3.16 0.57
C ARG A 68 -6.19 4.68 0.58
N ILE A 69 -6.21 5.32 1.76
CA ILE A 69 -6.10 6.78 1.91
C ILE A 69 -4.80 7.27 1.30
N ARG A 70 -3.65 6.70 1.66
CA ARG A 70 -2.34 7.09 1.09
C ARG A 70 -2.31 6.96 -0.43
N GLN A 71 -2.89 5.89 -0.96
CA GLN A 71 -3.01 5.69 -2.40
C GLN A 71 -3.87 6.79 -3.04
N LEU A 72 -5.02 7.09 -2.47
CA LEU A 72 -5.93 8.13 -2.96
C LEU A 72 -5.30 9.53 -2.88
N GLU A 73 -4.59 9.84 -1.79
CA GLU A 73 -3.85 11.11 -1.64
C GLU A 73 -2.81 11.26 -2.75
N THR A 74 -2.08 10.18 -3.05
CA THR A 74 -1.13 10.16 -4.16
C THR A 74 -1.84 10.37 -5.51
N GLU A 75 -2.92 9.64 -5.78
CA GLU A 75 -3.72 9.77 -7.01
C GLU A 75 -4.26 11.21 -7.17
N LEU A 76 -4.74 11.83 -6.09
CA LEU A 76 -5.22 13.22 -6.09
C LEU A 76 -4.10 14.23 -6.37
N GLU A 77 -2.90 14.04 -5.82
CA GLU A 77 -1.77 14.90 -6.13
C GLU A 77 -1.42 14.84 -7.62
N VAL A 78 -1.42 13.62 -8.19
CA VAL A 78 -1.20 13.42 -9.62
C VAL A 78 -2.25 14.16 -10.45
N LEU A 79 -3.53 13.99 -10.13
CA LEU A 79 -4.63 14.61 -10.87
C LEU A 79 -4.58 16.13 -10.81
N ARG A 80 -4.26 16.69 -9.64
CA ARG A 80 -4.08 18.14 -9.49
C ARG A 80 -2.96 18.66 -10.36
N GLU A 81 -1.84 17.96 -10.39
CA GLU A 81 -0.70 18.35 -11.22
C GLU A 81 -1.00 18.18 -12.71
N ALA A 82 -1.66 17.10 -13.09
CA ALA A 82 -2.13 16.88 -14.45
C ALA A 82 -3.06 17.99 -14.94
N SER A 83 -4.01 18.42 -14.10
CA SER A 83 -4.92 19.53 -14.40
C SER A 83 -4.17 20.82 -14.69
N LYS A 84 -3.19 21.17 -13.83
CA LYS A 84 -2.35 22.36 -14.04
C LYS A 84 -1.61 22.32 -15.37
N VAL A 85 -0.99 21.18 -15.68
CA VAL A 85 -0.24 21.03 -16.93
C VAL A 85 -1.20 21.06 -18.13
N TYR A 86 -2.38 20.46 -18.03
CA TYR A 86 -3.38 20.50 -19.09
C TYR A 86 -3.86 21.94 -19.36
N GLU A 87 -4.10 22.72 -18.30
CA GLU A 87 -4.43 24.14 -18.39
C GLU A 87 -3.31 24.96 -19.05
N GLU A 88 -2.05 24.74 -18.66
CA GLU A 88 -0.86 25.38 -19.28
C GLU A 88 -0.78 25.12 -20.79
N LEU A 89 -1.17 23.92 -21.22
CA LEU A 89 -1.05 23.48 -22.61
C LEU A 89 -2.27 23.83 -23.47
N LYS A 90 -3.31 24.47 -22.91
CA LYS A 90 -4.55 24.85 -23.62
C LYS A 90 -5.16 23.72 -24.47
N GLY A 91 -5.04 22.46 -24.02
CA GLY A 91 -5.60 21.30 -24.74
C GLY A 91 -4.81 20.82 -25.97
N ASP A 92 -3.51 21.12 -26.10
CA ASP A 92 -2.68 20.55 -27.18
C ASP A 92 -2.53 19.01 -27.03
N PRO A 93 -2.92 18.20 -28.03
CA PRO A 93 -2.82 16.73 -28.01
C PRO A 93 -1.39 16.17 -27.92
N LYS A 94 -0.33 16.96 -28.06
CA LYS A 94 1.04 16.56 -27.69
C LYS A 94 1.30 16.59 -26.18
N GLY A 95 0.32 17.01 -25.37
CA GLY A 95 0.50 17.39 -23.97
C GLY A 95 0.57 16.26 -22.94
N ALA A 96 -0.05 15.10 -23.20
CA ALA A 96 -0.20 14.06 -22.17
C ALA A 96 1.14 13.44 -21.75
N PHE A 97 2.02 13.07 -22.69
CA PHE A 97 3.33 12.50 -22.33
C PHE A 97 4.30 13.49 -21.65
N PRO A 98 4.36 14.78 -22.04
CA PRO A 98 5.03 15.81 -21.24
C PRO A 98 4.52 15.93 -19.78
N VAL A 99 3.22 15.74 -19.54
CA VAL A 99 2.65 15.68 -18.17
C VAL A 99 3.21 14.47 -17.44
N VAL A 100 3.17 13.28 -18.06
CA VAL A 100 3.72 12.05 -17.48
C VAL A 100 5.20 12.21 -17.12
N ALA A 101 6.01 12.86 -17.97
CA ALA A 101 7.42 13.11 -17.72
C ALA A 101 7.63 14.00 -16.48
N ARG A 102 6.90 15.13 -16.37
CA ARG A 102 6.98 16.03 -15.21
C ARG A 102 6.56 15.36 -13.90
N LEU A 103 5.52 14.53 -13.95
CA LEU A 103 5.08 13.72 -12.80
C LEU A 103 6.18 12.73 -12.36
N ALA A 104 6.84 12.08 -13.33
CA ALA A 104 7.92 11.15 -13.06
C ALA A 104 9.15 11.82 -12.45
N ASP A 105 9.52 13.01 -12.93
CA ASP A 105 10.65 13.80 -12.38
C ASP A 105 10.40 14.23 -10.91
N ARG A 106 9.12 14.30 -10.49
CA ARG A 106 8.71 14.53 -9.11
C ARG A 106 8.62 13.25 -8.26
N GLY A 107 8.99 12.10 -8.80
CA GLY A 107 9.08 10.82 -8.09
C GLY A 107 7.85 9.91 -8.22
N LEU A 108 6.87 10.25 -9.07
CA LEU A 108 5.71 9.38 -9.29
C LEU A 108 6.06 8.21 -10.22
N PRO A 109 5.56 6.99 -9.96
CA PRO A 109 5.68 5.88 -10.89
C PRO A 109 5.02 6.19 -12.25
N VAL A 110 5.79 6.10 -13.33
CA VAL A 110 5.32 6.35 -14.72
C VAL A 110 4.04 5.58 -15.05
N LYS A 111 3.97 4.29 -14.65
CA LYS A 111 2.78 3.44 -14.85
C LYS A 111 1.50 4.00 -14.22
N MET A 112 1.62 4.69 -13.09
CA MET A 112 0.50 5.32 -12.40
C MET A 112 0.06 6.59 -13.14
N ALA A 113 1.00 7.44 -13.54
CA ALA A 113 0.73 8.65 -14.31
C ALA A 113 0.08 8.33 -15.68
N CYS A 114 0.58 7.32 -16.40
CA CYS A 114 -0.02 6.86 -17.66
C CYS A 114 -1.47 6.39 -17.49
N ARG A 115 -1.77 5.65 -16.41
CA ARG A 115 -3.14 5.19 -16.11
C ARG A 115 -4.09 6.37 -15.86
N LEU A 116 -3.64 7.38 -15.11
CA LEU A 116 -4.47 8.52 -14.72
C LEU A 116 -4.77 9.47 -15.88
N LEU A 117 -3.87 9.54 -16.87
CA LEU A 117 -4.07 10.32 -18.10
C LEU A 117 -4.61 9.49 -19.27
N GLU A 118 -4.97 8.23 -19.01
CA GLU A 118 -5.49 7.29 -20.01
C GLU A 118 -4.57 7.14 -21.25
N VAL A 119 -3.26 7.20 -21.04
CA VAL A 119 -2.24 7.01 -22.10
C VAL A 119 -1.48 5.70 -21.94
N SER A 120 -0.94 5.21 -23.05
CA SER A 120 -0.12 4.00 -23.08
C SER A 120 1.20 4.18 -22.32
N HIS A 121 1.52 3.21 -21.45
CA HIS A 121 2.82 3.14 -20.78
C HIS A 121 3.98 2.90 -21.76
N SER A 122 3.80 2.02 -22.75
CA SER A 122 4.81 1.82 -23.79
C SER A 122 4.93 3.05 -24.71
N GLY A 123 3.80 3.67 -25.04
CA GLY A 123 3.75 4.89 -25.85
C GLY A 123 4.48 6.06 -25.21
N PHE A 124 4.47 6.16 -23.87
CA PHE A 124 5.28 7.15 -23.16
C PHE A 124 6.78 6.94 -23.38
N TYR A 125 7.28 5.71 -23.25
CA TYR A 125 8.71 5.43 -23.46
C TYR A 125 9.11 5.55 -24.93
N GLU A 126 8.24 5.14 -25.86
CA GLU A 126 8.44 5.40 -27.29
C GLU A 126 8.56 6.90 -27.56
N TRP A 127 7.60 7.70 -27.07
CA TRP A 127 7.65 9.16 -27.16
C TRP A 127 8.94 9.74 -26.55
N ARG A 128 9.32 9.30 -25.35
CA ARG A 128 10.51 9.77 -24.63
C ARG A 128 11.82 9.40 -25.34
N SER A 129 11.81 8.31 -26.12
CA SER A 129 12.95 7.86 -26.91
C SER A 129 13.04 8.48 -28.31
N ARG A 130 12.06 9.30 -28.73
CA ARG A 130 12.08 9.90 -30.07
C ARG A 130 13.27 10.86 -30.19
N PRO A 131 14.10 10.74 -31.24
CA PRO A 131 15.15 11.71 -31.50
C PRO A 131 14.53 13.09 -31.74
N ILE A 132 15.13 14.13 -31.16
CA ILE A 132 14.80 15.52 -31.48
C ILE A 132 15.08 15.68 -32.97
N SER A 133 14.04 15.92 -33.78
CA SER A 133 14.22 16.11 -35.22
C SER A 133 15.28 17.21 -35.47
N PRO A 134 16.28 16.99 -36.33
CA PRO A 134 17.36 17.97 -36.60
C PRO A 134 16.90 19.33 -37.17
N ALA A 135 15.61 19.50 -37.46
CA ALA A 135 15.07 20.65 -38.19
C ALA A 135 14.90 21.95 -37.36
N ALA A 136 15.35 22.00 -36.10
CA ALA A 136 15.26 23.20 -35.26
C ALA A 136 16.61 23.84 -34.90
N ALA A 137 17.74 23.32 -35.43
CA ALA A 137 19.08 23.84 -35.14
C ALA A 137 19.67 24.75 -36.23
N VAL A 138 18.87 25.16 -37.23
CA VAL A 138 19.30 26.10 -38.27
C VAL A 138 18.24 27.19 -38.47
N SER A 139 18.26 28.18 -37.59
CA SER A 139 17.85 29.55 -37.90
C SER A 139 18.72 30.48 -37.07
N GLY A 140 19.66 31.14 -37.74
CA GLY A 140 20.29 32.38 -37.25
C GLY A 140 19.35 33.57 -37.42
#